data_AF-A0A7R7MTP4-F1
#
_entry.id   AF-A0A7R7MTP4-F1
#
_cell.length_a   1.000
_cell.length_b   1.000
_cell.length_c   1.000
_cell.angle_alpha   90.00
_cell.angle_beta   90.00
_cell.angle_gamma   90.00
#
_symmetry.space_group_name_H-M   'P 1'
#
loop_
_entity.id
_entity.type
_entity.pdbx_description
1 polymer ?
#
loop_
_entity_poly.entity_id
_entity_poly.type
_entity_poly.pdbx_seq_one_letter_code
_entity_poly.pdbx_strand_id
1 'polypeptide(L)'
;MDVDVVGEGDSTADEQRFLTRAWFIPLEDPLNLPQGYIVEFPRRRSVLDPMWSDDGSHPYFRQCEAMISLKIWQLETGLAAIQERTGLAFDACRQAFPTYFETDCSASNGVEWPDLKVPATVVEATASIYRDGATDEMYGSILNEVFDEIRRLQRVCSYVSGAPVRPISLEALPPYIPTATGSVGESGFRTDGDVRVYLLPQNVIKLPSRRDFDAVEMQSFQSFLYRSDGAFSGYLASQSEARAALLHRGDARSSLLASATACEVFLDDFLKHLLWERLTTPESCLPIFVEGKALSTVLSRTRKELGPLVGGNWNDATQQDLRDWQSRVAHVRHRTIHGGYVPTLDEARAAVETSDRLRDHAANVLAKNLKMFPRTALTLIGSQALEARGKLTKAVLREIDSGQAEDWGERFVRWRRCLAGLVEREIEPFDPDQNEAYLIGVITGRRKIEYVRHHRKSGLAAAAELLSWSPTIERIEKLAEAIPDGKEPLSVAIEDGVPTRLTEQWVAEHRRLPLCGVMANGADFY
;
A
#
# COMPACT_ATOMS: atom_id res chain seq x y z
N MET A 1 30.01 65.98 45.55
CA MET A 1 30.90 64.86 45.20
C MET A 1 30.02 63.85 44.51
N ASP A 2 29.78 64.12 43.23
CA ASP A 2 29.04 63.25 42.34
C ASP A 2 29.97 62.10 41.97
N VAL A 3 29.53 60.87 42.24
CA VAL A 3 30.22 59.66 41.85
C VAL A 3 29.74 59.35 40.44
N ASP A 4 30.58 59.67 39.45
CA ASP A 4 30.41 59.26 38.06
C ASP A 4 30.27 57.74 38.01
N VAL A 5 29.05 57.27 37.71
CA VAL A 5 28.81 55.91 37.26
C VAL A 5 29.36 55.84 35.84
N VAL A 6 30.59 55.35 35.72
CA VAL A 6 31.17 54.93 34.44
C VAL A 6 30.27 53.84 33.88
N GLY A 7 29.42 54.21 32.93
CA GLY A 7 28.74 53.24 32.09
C GLY A 7 29.80 52.44 31.35
N GLU A 8 29.89 51.15 31.65
CA GLU A 8 30.54 50.18 30.78
C GLU A 8 29.86 50.28 29.41
N GLY A 9 30.50 51.01 28.50
CA GLY A 9 30.15 50.98 27.10
C GLY A 9 30.39 49.57 26.62
N ASP A 10 29.29 48.83 26.41
CA ASP A 10 29.24 47.53 25.75
C ASP A 10 29.66 47.71 24.28
N SER A 11 30.95 47.96 24.05
CA SER A 11 31.57 47.95 22.74
C SER A 11 31.96 46.50 22.42
N THR A 12 31.01 45.57 22.50
CA THR A 12 31.09 44.39 21.65
C THR A 12 31.01 44.91 20.23
N ALA A 13 32.15 45.01 19.56
CA ALA A 13 32.19 45.16 18.11
C ALA A 13 31.15 44.21 17.51
N ASP A 14 30.35 44.70 16.53
CA ASP A 14 29.26 43.95 15.88
C ASP A 14 29.75 42.56 15.48
N GLU A 15 29.53 41.61 16.39
CA GLU A 15 29.92 40.23 16.22
C GLU A 15 29.10 39.71 15.05
N GLN A 16 29.74 39.10 14.05
CA GLN A 16 29.01 38.53 12.92
C GLN A 16 28.07 37.44 13.45
N ARG A 17 26.76 37.68 13.34
CA ARG A 17 25.73 36.71 13.72
C ARG A 17 25.02 36.20 12.49
N PHE A 18 24.70 34.91 12.50
CA PHE A 18 23.97 34.24 11.45
C PHE A 18 22.56 33.93 11.93
N LEU A 19 21.58 34.16 11.07
CA LEU A 19 20.19 33.78 11.36
C LEU A 19 20.14 32.27 11.67
N THR A 20 19.26 31.91 12.60
CA THR A 20 19.03 30.54 13.05
C THR A 20 17.53 30.29 13.13
N ARG A 21 17.10 29.10 12.73
CA ARG A 21 15.70 28.67 12.81
C ARG A 21 15.59 27.35 13.55
N ALA A 22 14.72 27.29 14.55
CA ALA A 22 14.38 26.08 15.28
C ALA A 22 12.96 25.64 14.93
N TRP A 23 12.78 24.38 14.54
CA TRP A 23 11.48 23.72 14.37
C TRP A 23 11.24 22.75 15.52
N PHE A 24 10.03 22.74 16.06
CA PHE A 24 9.64 21.79 17.11
C PHE A 24 8.79 20.67 16.50
N ILE A 25 9.41 19.52 16.33
CA ILE A 25 8.89 18.41 15.54
C ILE A 25 8.45 17.29 16.50
N PRO A 26 7.14 17.09 16.73
CA PRO A 26 6.65 15.99 17.56
C PRO A 26 6.83 14.68 16.80
N LEU A 27 7.38 13.66 17.47
CA LEU A 27 7.53 12.32 16.91
C LEU A 27 6.29 11.47 17.20
N GLU A 28 6.01 10.49 16.34
CA GLU A 28 4.90 9.54 16.56
C GLU A 28 5.23 8.53 17.65
N ASP A 29 6.49 8.09 17.69
CA ASP A 29 6.99 7.16 18.70
C ASP A 29 8.05 7.87 19.56
N PRO A 30 8.03 7.68 20.89
CA PRO A 30 9.03 8.28 21.77
C PRO A 30 10.41 7.64 21.55
N LEU A 31 11.46 8.45 21.76
CA LEU A 31 12.84 7.99 21.71
C LEU A 31 13.37 7.72 23.12
N ASN A 32 14.12 6.64 23.28
CA ASN A 32 14.82 6.29 24.52
C ASN A 32 16.11 7.12 24.70
N LEU A 33 16.02 8.44 24.53
CA LEU A 33 17.11 9.41 24.72
C LEU A 33 16.81 10.32 25.92
N PRO A 34 17.80 10.76 26.69
CA PRO A 34 17.56 11.61 27.85
C PRO A 34 17.04 13.00 27.44
N GLN A 35 16.26 13.63 28.33
CA GLN A 35 15.85 15.03 28.21
C GLN A 35 17.07 15.92 27.98
N GLY A 36 17.00 16.78 26.96
CA GLY A 36 18.08 17.70 26.60
C GLY A 36 19.26 17.05 25.90
N TYR A 37 19.18 15.80 25.45
CA TYR A 37 20.21 15.21 24.58
C TYR A 37 20.35 16.04 23.29
N ILE A 38 21.58 16.40 22.93
CA ILE A 38 21.90 17.19 21.74
C ILE A 38 22.83 16.40 20.83
N VAL A 39 22.55 16.41 19.54
CA VAL A 39 23.44 15.90 18.49
C VAL A 39 23.53 16.90 17.35
N GLU A 40 24.74 17.08 16.81
CA GLU A 40 25.05 18.10 15.81
C GLU A 40 25.54 17.46 14.51
N PHE A 41 25.08 18.01 13.38
CA PHE A 41 25.38 17.56 12.03
C PHE A 41 25.90 18.76 11.21
N PRO A 42 27.23 18.98 11.20
CA PRO A 42 27.83 20.05 10.41
C PRO A 42 27.78 19.71 8.91
N ARG A 43 27.18 20.60 8.12
CA ARG A 43 27.27 20.54 6.67
C ARG A 43 28.52 21.27 6.23
N ARG A 44 29.52 20.54 5.74
CA ARG A 44 30.78 21.13 5.26
C ARG A 44 30.55 21.87 3.95
N ARG A 45 31.21 23.02 3.77
CA ARG A 45 31.24 23.72 2.48
C ARG A 45 31.90 22.84 1.42
N SER A 46 31.46 22.99 0.17
CA SER A 46 32.14 22.34 -0.95
C SER A 46 33.53 22.94 -1.13
N VAL A 47 34.53 22.12 -1.46
CA VAL A 47 35.88 22.60 -1.81
C VAL A 47 35.86 23.48 -3.07
N LEU A 48 34.80 23.37 -3.86
CA LEU A 48 34.58 24.15 -5.08
C LEU A 48 33.84 25.48 -4.84
N ASP A 49 33.27 25.69 -3.64
CA ASP A 49 32.68 26.98 -3.32
C ASP A 49 33.80 28.03 -3.20
N PRO A 50 33.65 29.23 -3.79
CA PRO A 50 34.68 30.25 -3.69
C PRO A 50 34.99 30.51 -2.22
N MET A 51 36.25 30.32 -1.82
CA MET A 51 36.71 30.65 -0.47
C MET A 51 36.36 32.11 -0.21
N TRP A 52 35.53 32.34 0.82
CA TRP A 52 35.31 33.67 1.34
C TRP A 52 36.66 34.15 1.86
N SER A 53 37.20 35.19 1.25
CA SER A 53 38.50 35.79 1.60
C SER A 53 38.40 36.68 2.84
N ASP A 54 37.40 36.45 3.70
CA ASP A 54 37.13 37.34 4.80
C ASP A 54 37.93 36.88 6.03
N ASP A 55 39.04 37.58 6.27
CA ASP A 55 40.02 37.31 7.32
C ASP A 55 39.45 37.43 8.74
N GLY A 56 38.21 37.92 8.89
CA GLY A 56 37.54 38.14 10.18
C GLY A 56 36.62 37.03 10.72
N SER A 57 36.24 36.02 9.93
CA SER A 57 35.28 35.00 10.40
C SER A 57 35.92 33.85 11.18
N HIS A 58 35.28 33.36 12.26
CA HIS A 58 35.74 32.19 13.03
C HIS A 58 36.05 30.99 12.11
N PRO A 59 37.15 30.23 12.34
CA PRO A 59 37.54 29.09 11.49
C PRO A 59 36.42 28.05 11.27
N TYR A 60 35.52 27.92 12.24
CA TYR A 60 34.37 27.04 12.17
C TYR A 60 33.36 27.45 11.09
N PHE A 61 33.00 28.74 11.01
CA PHE A 61 32.06 29.27 10.01
C PHE A 61 32.66 29.24 8.60
N ARG A 62 34.00 29.26 8.48
CA ARG A 62 34.68 29.08 7.19
C ARG A 62 34.55 27.66 6.64
N GLN A 63 34.43 26.65 7.50
CA GLN A 63 34.41 25.24 7.10
C GLN A 63 32.99 24.69 6.96
N CYS A 64 32.02 25.26 7.66
CA CYS A 64 30.62 24.82 7.64
C CYS A 64 29.76 25.76 6.79
N GLU A 65 28.94 25.21 5.89
CA GLU A 65 27.90 25.95 5.18
C GLU A 65 26.69 26.17 6.10
N ALA A 66 26.33 25.11 6.83
CA ALA A 66 25.24 25.12 7.78
C ALA A 66 25.52 24.15 8.93
N MET A 67 24.80 24.33 10.03
CA MET A 67 24.76 23.41 11.15
C MET A 67 23.31 23.01 11.42
N ILE A 68 23.06 21.70 11.52
CA ILE A 68 21.81 21.15 12.04
C ILE A 68 22.08 20.59 13.43
N SER A 69 21.40 21.09 14.45
CA SER A 69 21.44 20.57 15.81
C SER A 69 20.07 20.00 16.17
N LEU A 70 20.02 18.78 16.70
CA LEU A 70 18.80 18.13 17.16
C LEU A 70 18.86 18.00 18.67
N LYS A 71 17.94 18.68 19.36
CA LYS A 71 17.77 18.58 20.81
C LYS A 71 16.49 17.84 21.16
N ILE A 72 16.58 16.91 22.11
CA ILE A 72 15.48 16.03 22.51
C ILE A 72 14.73 16.63 23.71
N TRP A 73 13.42 16.76 23.54
CA TRP A 73 12.47 17.08 24.60
C TRP A 73 11.57 15.87 24.87
N GLN A 74 11.55 15.43 26.12
CA GLN A 74 10.70 14.39 26.66
C GLN A 74 9.59 15.05 27.47
N LEU A 75 8.37 14.82 27.03
CA LEU A 75 7.16 15.39 27.59
C LEU A 75 6.18 14.26 27.92
N GLU A 76 5.16 14.58 28.71
CA GLU A 76 4.06 13.67 29.02
C GLU A 76 2.80 14.18 28.34
N THR A 77 2.00 13.27 27.80
CA THR A 77 0.74 13.60 27.12
C THR A 77 -0.38 12.65 27.48
N GLY A 78 -1.61 13.06 27.14
CA GLY A 78 -2.81 12.24 27.32
C GLY A 78 -2.93 11.17 26.23
N LEU A 79 -4.16 10.70 26.00
CA LEU A 79 -4.47 9.68 24.99
C LEU A 79 -4.90 10.27 23.63
N ALA A 80 -4.98 11.59 23.46
CA ALA A 80 -5.55 12.20 22.26
C ALA A 80 -4.50 12.46 21.15
N ALA A 81 -4.43 11.53 20.20
CA ALA A 81 -3.32 11.34 19.25
C ALA A 81 -2.88 12.49 18.31
N ILE A 82 -3.65 13.57 18.07
CA ILE A 82 -3.29 14.60 17.06
C ILE A 82 -3.23 16.02 17.63
N GLN A 83 -4.29 16.49 18.29
CA GLN A 83 -4.29 17.83 18.87
C GLN A 83 -3.23 17.97 19.97
N GLU A 84 -2.95 16.88 20.69
CA GLU A 84 -1.90 16.88 21.70
C GLU A 84 -0.50 16.96 21.09
N ARG A 85 -0.24 16.39 19.89
CA ARG A 85 1.09 16.48 19.25
C ARG A 85 1.48 17.91 18.91
N THR A 86 0.54 18.72 18.43
CA THR A 86 0.77 20.14 18.23
C THR A 86 0.98 20.86 19.56
N GLY A 87 0.14 20.57 20.57
CA GLY A 87 0.30 21.12 21.92
C GLY A 87 1.69 20.87 22.50
N LEU A 88 2.16 19.61 22.44
CA LEU A 88 3.49 19.20 22.88
C LEU A 88 4.62 19.96 22.17
N ALA A 89 4.48 20.19 20.87
CA ALA A 89 5.46 20.97 20.12
C ALA A 89 5.53 22.42 20.63
N PHE A 90 4.39 23.04 20.95
CA PHE A 90 4.35 24.36 21.58
C PHE A 90 4.84 24.35 23.03
N ASP A 91 4.59 23.30 23.80
CA ASP A 91 5.12 23.15 25.16
C ASP A 91 6.65 23.06 25.15
N ALA A 92 7.22 22.25 24.25
CA ALA A 92 8.67 22.19 24.04
C ALA A 92 9.23 23.55 23.61
N CYS A 93 8.54 24.26 22.71
CA CYS A 93 8.93 25.60 22.27
C CYS A 93 8.92 26.61 23.42
N ARG A 94 7.89 26.58 24.27
CA ARG A 94 7.79 27.42 25.48
C ARG A 94 8.91 27.14 26.48
N GLN A 95 9.28 25.88 26.67
CA GLN A 95 10.39 25.50 27.54
C GLN A 95 11.76 25.91 26.97
N ALA A 96 11.93 25.84 25.65
CA ALA A 96 13.16 26.23 24.97
C ALA A 96 13.36 27.75 24.96
N PHE A 97 12.28 28.51 24.78
CA PHE A 97 12.32 29.95 24.56
C PHE A 97 11.31 30.72 25.42
N PRO A 98 11.45 30.69 26.76
CA PRO A 98 10.46 31.28 27.67
C PRO A 98 10.26 32.79 27.47
N THR A 99 11.31 33.51 27.09
CA THR A 99 11.28 34.97 26.85
C THR A 99 10.31 35.40 25.75
N TYR A 100 9.99 34.51 24.81
CA TYR A 100 9.03 34.80 23.74
C TYR A 100 7.56 34.71 24.17
N PHE A 101 7.29 34.25 25.39
CA PHE A 101 5.93 34.00 25.89
C PHE A 101 5.58 34.83 27.14
N GLU A 102 6.30 35.93 27.41
CA GLU A 102 6.22 36.73 28.66
C GLU A 102 4.89 37.46 28.94
N THR A 103 3.81 37.17 28.22
CA THR A 103 2.48 37.73 28.52
C THR A 103 1.37 36.69 28.30
N ASP A 104 0.59 36.45 29.36
CA ASP A 104 -0.65 35.65 29.42
C ASP A 104 -0.54 34.13 29.17
N CYS A 105 -0.33 33.37 30.24
CA CYS A 105 -0.78 31.99 30.34
C CYS A 105 -1.56 31.80 31.64
N SER A 106 -2.83 32.22 31.65
CA SER A 106 -3.79 31.61 32.56
C SER A 106 -3.86 30.12 32.20
N ALA A 107 -3.64 29.26 33.19
CA ALA A 107 -3.65 27.82 33.02
C ALA A 107 -4.91 27.40 32.26
N SER A 108 -4.74 26.76 31.11
CA SER A 108 -5.85 26.15 30.39
C SER A 108 -6.46 25.09 31.29
N ASN A 109 -7.71 25.32 31.72
CA ASN A 109 -8.54 24.31 32.38
C ASN A 109 -8.88 23.21 31.37
N GLY A 110 -7.92 22.32 31.13
CA GLY A 110 -8.13 21.09 30.39
C GLY A 110 -9.01 20.14 31.19
N VAL A 111 -9.93 19.47 30.52
CA VAL A 111 -10.73 18.37 31.07
C VAL A 111 -9.76 17.31 31.61
N GLU A 112 -9.81 17.04 32.93
CA GLU A 112 -9.06 15.95 33.56
C GLU A 112 -9.58 14.61 33.03
N TRP A 113 -8.94 14.12 31.97
CA TRP A 113 -9.02 12.71 31.58
C TRP A 113 -8.22 11.89 32.61
N PRO A 114 -8.60 10.64 32.90
CA PRO A 114 -7.86 9.79 33.85
C PRO A 114 -6.36 9.75 33.52
N ASP A 115 -5.52 9.84 34.56
CA ASP A 115 -4.05 10.08 34.66
C ASP A 115 -3.10 9.16 33.85
N LEU A 116 -3.51 8.62 32.70
CA LEU A 116 -2.60 7.86 31.86
C LEU A 116 -1.67 8.83 31.11
N LYS A 117 -0.51 9.08 31.71
CA LYS A 117 0.60 9.83 31.12
C LYS A 117 1.38 8.94 30.16
N VAL A 118 1.35 9.29 28.87
CA VAL A 118 2.11 8.61 27.82
C VAL A 118 3.37 9.43 27.54
N PRO A 119 4.57 8.83 27.52
CA PRO A 119 5.79 9.55 27.17
C PRO A 119 5.75 9.96 25.69
N ALA A 120 6.14 11.20 25.41
CA ALA A 120 6.20 11.77 24.08
C ALA A 120 7.54 12.47 23.85
N THR A 121 8.05 12.39 22.62
CA THR A 121 9.29 13.06 22.23
C THR A 121 9.00 14.17 21.23
N VAL A 122 9.53 15.36 21.49
CA VAL A 122 9.62 16.47 20.54
C VAL A 122 11.09 16.73 20.23
N VAL A 123 11.42 16.85 18.95
CA VAL A 123 12.76 17.25 18.51
C VAL A 123 12.74 18.74 18.23
N GLU A 124 13.55 19.50 18.97
CA GLU A 124 13.94 20.85 18.58
C GLU A 124 15.06 20.72 17.55
N ALA A 125 14.71 20.92 16.29
CA ALA A 125 15.67 20.89 15.19
C ALA A 125 16.07 22.31 14.83
N THR A 126 17.32 22.65 15.09
CA THR A 126 17.87 24.00 14.89
C THR A 126 18.80 23.99 13.70
N ALA A 127 18.51 24.82 12.69
CA ALA A 127 19.38 25.05 11.55
C ALA A 127 19.98 26.45 11.60
N SER A 128 21.29 26.55 11.46
CA SER A 128 22.03 27.80 11.29
C SER A 128 22.72 27.78 9.94
N ILE A 129 22.49 28.80 9.11
CA ILE A 129 23.14 28.92 7.80
C ILE A 129 24.22 30.00 7.89
N TYR A 130 25.48 29.60 7.75
CA TYR A 130 26.63 30.49 7.86
C TYR A 130 26.90 31.22 6.53
N ARG A 131 25.87 31.91 6.02
CA ARG A 131 25.90 32.70 4.79
C ARG A 131 25.12 33.99 5.00
N ASP A 132 25.73 35.12 4.66
CA ASP A 132 25.04 36.40 4.68
C ASP A 132 23.85 36.40 3.71
N GLY A 133 22.71 36.94 4.16
CA GLY A 133 21.48 36.97 3.34
C GLY A 133 20.78 35.61 3.19
N ALA A 134 20.96 34.67 4.12
CA ALA A 134 20.21 33.41 4.14
C ALA A 134 18.69 33.66 4.02
N THR A 135 18.07 33.09 2.98
CA THR A 135 16.65 33.30 2.67
C THR A 135 15.76 32.22 3.28
N ASP A 136 14.46 32.50 3.37
CA ASP A 136 13.45 31.51 3.82
C ASP A 136 13.43 30.24 2.95
N GLU A 137 13.70 30.37 1.65
CA GLU A 137 13.79 29.25 0.71
C GLU A 137 14.95 28.31 1.07
N MET A 138 16.10 28.86 1.49
CA MET A 138 17.23 28.07 1.93
C MET A 138 16.90 27.25 3.18
N TYR A 139 16.21 27.86 4.15
CA TYR A 139 15.71 27.14 5.33
C TYR A 139 14.66 26.09 4.97
N GLY A 140 13.81 26.35 3.97
CA GLY A 140 12.87 25.38 3.42
C GLY A 140 13.58 24.15 2.82
N SER A 141 14.71 24.35 2.13
CA SER A 141 15.54 23.26 1.62
C SER A 141 16.19 22.45 2.76
N ILE A 142 16.78 23.13 3.74
CA ILE A 142 17.44 22.48 4.89
C ILE A 142 16.46 21.70 5.75
N LEU A 143 15.19 22.09 5.81
CA LEU A 143 14.19 21.35 6.56
C LEU A 143 14.07 19.88 6.10
N ASN A 144 14.26 19.58 4.81
CA ASN A 144 14.30 18.18 4.34
C ASN A 144 15.51 17.42 4.90
N GLU A 145 16.68 18.07 4.93
CA GLU A 145 17.90 17.50 5.52
C GLU A 145 17.73 17.28 7.04
N VAL A 146 17.05 18.19 7.73
CA VAL A 146 16.66 18.02 9.14
C VAL A 146 15.85 16.73 9.34
N PHE A 147 14.86 16.46 8.50
CA PHE A 147 14.10 15.21 8.60
C PHE A 147 14.97 13.97 8.37
N ASP A 148 15.94 14.04 7.46
CA ASP A 148 16.86 12.93 7.23
C ASP A 148 17.77 12.65 8.43
N GLU A 149 18.25 13.67 9.11
CA GLU A 149 19.02 13.51 10.35
C GLU A 149 18.15 13.04 11.53
N ILE A 150 16.89 13.48 11.64
CA ILE A 150 15.95 12.92 12.63
C ILE A 150 15.72 11.43 12.35
N ARG A 151 15.45 11.04 11.09
CA ARG A 151 15.29 9.63 10.71
C ARG A 151 16.55 8.81 11.02
N ARG A 152 17.73 9.40 10.81
CA ARG A 152 18.99 8.76 11.16
C ARG A 152 19.07 8.51 12.66
N LEU A 153 18.71 9.48 13.49
CA LEU A 153 18.65 9.34 14.95
C LEU A 153 17.64 8.27 15.38
N GLN A 154 16.43 8.28 14.80
CA GLN A 154 15.39 7.27 15.05
C GLN A 154 15.85 5.86 14.70
N ARG A 155 16.54 5.67 13.55
CA ARG A 155 17.12 4.37 13.17
C ARG A 155 18.15 3.88 14.18
N VAL A 156 19.06 4.75 14.60
CA VAL A 156 20.08 4.39 15.61
C VAL A 156 19.41 3.99 16.93
N CYS A 157 18.41 4.76 17.38
CA CYS A 157 17.64 4.42 18.59
C CYS A 157 16.94 3.06 18.45
N SER A 158 16.33 2.76 17.29
CA SER A 158 15.69 1.48 17.02
C SER A 158 16.70 0.33 17.01
N TYR A 159 17.88 0.50 16.40
CA TYR A 159 18.93 -0.53 16.37
C TYR A 159 19.47 -0.86 17.77
N VAL A 160 19.63 0.15 18.62
CA VAL A 160 20.16 -0.04 19.99
C VAL A 160 19.10 -0.62 20.93
N SER A 161 17.87 -0.13 20.85
CA SER A 161 16.79 -0.55 21.77
C SER A 161 16.08 -1.83 21.35
N GLY A 162 16.13 -2.20 20.06
CA GLY A 162 15.30 -3.25 19.48
C GLY A 162 13.82 -2.88 19.37
N ALA A 163 13.42 -1.70 19.85
CA ALA A 163 12.06 -1.21 19.73
C ALA A 163 11.81 -0.68 18.31
N PRO A 164 10.63 -0.96 17.71
CA PRO A 164 10.26 -0.35 16.45
C PRO A 164 10.07 1.16 16.64
N VAL A 165 10.70 1.96 15.78
CA VAL A 165 10.50 3.41 15.73
C VAL A 165 10.08 3.77 14.33
N ARG A 166 8.92 4.39 14.18
CA ARG A 166 8.41 4.86 12.90
C ARG A 166 9.21 6.07 12.43
N PRO A 167 9.84 6.01 11.24
CA PRO A 167 10.56 7.14 10.68
C PRO A 167 9.63 8.33 10.48
N ILE A 168 10.07 9.53 10.88
CA ILE A 168 9.32 10.75 10.69
C ILE A 168 9.16 11.06 9.19
N SER A 169 8.02 11.63 8.81
CA SER A 169 7.78 12.15 7.47
C SER A 169 7.03 13.46 7.54
N LEU A 170 7.22 14.32 6.54
CA LEU A 170 6.44 15.54 6.41
C LEU A 170 4.95 15.23 6.37
N GLU A 171 4.58 14.11 5.73
CA GLU A 171 3.20 13.70 5.55
C GLU A 171 2.50 13.27 6.85
N ALA A 172 3.24 12.83 7.85
CA ALA A 172 2.74 12.37 9.15
C ALA A 172 2.69 13.49 10.21
N LEU A 173 3.28 14.66 9.92
CA LEU A 173 3.27 15.80 10.85
C LEU A 173 1.88 16.43 11.00
N PRO A 174 1.63 17.11 12.14
CA PRO A 174 0.45 17.97 12.25
C PRO A 174 0.44 19.06 11.16
N PRO A 175 -0.72 19.69 10.88
CA PRO A 175 -0.82 20.73 9.86
C PRO A 175 0.01 21.97 10.14
N TYR A 176 0.48 22.14 11.37
CA TYR A 176 1.36 23.23 11.78
C TYR A 176 2.20 22.84 13.00
N ILE A 177 3.40 23.42 13.07
CA ILE A 177 4.36 23.29 14.17
C ILE A 177 4.92 24.67 14.54
N PRO A 178 5.37 24.89 15.79
CA PRO A 178 6.04 26.14 16.13
C PRO A 178 7.44 26.19 15.53
N THR A 179 7.82 27.40 15.16
CA THR A 179 9.18 27.75 14.74
C THR A 179 9.66 28.96 15.52
N ALA A 180 10.86 28.89 16.06
CA ALA A 180 11.53 30.03 16.66
C ALA A 180 12.66 30.51 15.74
N THR A 181 12.89 31.81 15.71
CA THR A 181 14.08 32.40 15.10
C THR A 181 14.99 32.98 16.17
N GLY A 182 16.27 33.08 15.84
CA GLY A 182 17.29 33.73 16.64
C GLY A 182 18.56 33.89 15.83
N SER A 183 19.67 34.19 16.48
CA SER A 183 20.96 34.35 15.82
C SER A 183 22.07 33.60 16.54
N VAL A 184 23.05 33.10 15.79
CA VAL A 184 24.24 32.43 16.34
C VAL A 184 25.50 33.17 15.93
N GLY A 185 26.38 33.41 16.89
CA GLY A 185 27.72 33.96 16.70
C GLY A 185 28.78 33.14 17.44
N GLU A 186 30.00 33.68 17.53
CA GLU A 186 31.09 33.17 18.38
C GLU A 186 30.71 33.12 19.87
N SER A 187 29.90 34.07 20.35
CA SER A 187 29.33 34.13 21.70
C SER A 187 28.20 33.13 21.94
N GLY A 188 27.80 32.40 20.89
CA GLY A 188 26.73 31.41 20.93
C GLY A 188 25.39 31.92 20.43
N PHE A 189 24.34 31.17 20.76
CA PHE A 189 22.97 31.44 20.33
C PHE A 189 22.32 32.57 21.15
N ARG A 190 21.60 33.47 20.48
CA ARG A 190 20.78 34.54 21.07
C ARG A 190 19.32 34.42 20.66
N THR A 191 18.43 34.67 21.63
CA THR A 191 16.98 34.75 21.45
C THR A 191 16.54 36.17 21.06
N ASP A 192 17.05 36.66 19.93
CA ASP A 192 16.77 37.99 19.37
C ASP A 192 15.76 37.95 18.22
N GLY A 193 15.04 36.83 18.07
CA GLY A 193 14.03 36.61 17.06
C GLY A 193 12.61 36.58 17.63
N ASP A 194 11.77 35.70 17.06
CA ASP A 194 10.35 35.59 17.37
C ASP A 194 9.88 34.13 17.20
N VAL A 195 8.70 33.79 17.76
CA VAL A 195 8.02 32.51 17.54
C VAL A 195 6.90 32.69 16.52
N ARG A 196 6.93 31.85 15.50
CA ARG A 196 5.91 31.82 14.43
C ARG A 196 5.34 30.43 14.26
N VAL A 197 4.17 30.37 13.65
CA VAL A 197 3.56 29.11 13.21
C VAL A 197 4.10 28.76 11.83
N TYR A 198 4.69 27.57 11.71
CA TYR A 198 5.06 27.00 10.42
C TYR A 198 3.93 26.10 9.93
N LEU A 199 3.19 26.60 8.93
CA LEU A 199 2.13 25.84 8.28
C LEU A 199 2.73 24.79 7.34
N LEU A 200 2.15 23.60 7.34
CA LEU A 200 2.46 22.51 6.43
C LEU A 200 1.24 22.33 5.49
N PRO A 201 1.16 23.09 4.37
CA PRO A 201 -0.04 23.15 3.54
C PRO A 201 -0.50 21.77 3.05
N GLN A 202 0.45 20.88 2.76
CA GLN A 202 0.17 19.51 2.34
C GLN A 202 -0.60 18.68 3.38
N ASN A 203 -0.54 19.06 4.65
CA ASN A 203 -1.23 18.37 5.74
C ASN A 203 -2.56 19.05 6.11
N VAL A 204 -2.75 20.33 5.78
CA VAL A 204 -4.03 21.04 5.96
C VAL A 204 -5.11 20.39 5.10
N ILE A 205 -4.78 20.03 3.85
CA ILE A 205 -5.72 19.37 2.92
C ILE A 205 -6.13 17.97 3.42
N LYS A 206 -5.34 17.35 4.31
CA LYS A 206 -5.62 16.03 4.90
C LYS A 206 -6.55 16.10 6.11
N LEU A 207 -6.93 17.30 6.56
CA LEU A 207 -7.93 17.41 7.60
C LEU A 207 -9.18 16.65 7.15
N PRO A 208 -9.67 15.69 7.93
CA PRO A 208 -10.73 14.80 7.49
C PRO A 208 -11.96 15.62 7.15
N SER A 209 -12.27 15.70 5.86
CA SER A 209 -13.56 16.19 5.38
C SER A 209 -14.48 14.99 5.27
N ARG A 210 -15.45 14.91 6.18
CA ARG A 210 -16.51 13.93 6.01
C ARG A 210 -17.40 14.41 4.86
N ARG A 211 -17.43 13.64 3.78
CA ARG A 211 -18.46 13.69 2.75
C ARG A 211 -19.21 12.37 2.77
N ASP A 212 -20.54 12.43 2.84
CA ASP A 212 -21.35 11.24 2.68
C ASP A 212 -21.31 10.78 1.21
N PHE A 213 -21.31 9.46 0.98
CA PHE A 213 -21.39 8.92 -0.37
C PHE A 213 -22.69 9.33 -1.05
N ASP A 214 -22.60 9.70 -2.32
CA ASP A 214 -23.81 9.87 -3.14
C ASP A 214 -24.46 8.50 -3.44
N ALA A 215 -25.61 8.51 -4.11
CA ALA A 215 -26.36 7.29 -4.40
C ALA A 215 -25.57 6.28 -5.27
N VAL A 216 -24.73 6.78 -6.20
CA VAL A 216 -23.93 5.96 -7.11
C VAL A 216 -22.76 5.33 -6.36
N GLU A 217 -22.11 6.12 -5.50
CA GLU A 217 -21.04 5.67 -4.62
C GLU A 217 -21.54 4.66 -3.60
N MET A 218 -22.73 4.88 -3.03
CA MET A 218 -23.35 3.95 -2.09
C MET A 218 -23.70 2.61 -2.75
N GLN A 219 -24.23 2.63 -3.98
CA GLN A 219 -24.48 1.41 -4.74
C GLN A 219 -23.17 0.66 -5.03
N SER A 220 -22.12 1.40 -5.43
CA SER A 220 -20.79 0.82 -5.67
C SER A 220 -20.23 0.19 -4.39
N PHE A 221 -20.31 0.90 -3.27
CA PHE A 221 -19.90 0.42 -1.96
C PHE A 221 -20.62 -0.88 -1.58
N GLN A 222 -21.96 -0.93 -1.69
CA GLN A 222 -22.74 -2.14 -1.42
C GLN A 222 -22.33 -3.30 -2.33
N SER A 223 -22.03 -3.01 -3.60
CA SER A 223 -21.56 -4.04 -4.54
C SER A 223 -20.20 -4.62 -4.16
N PHE A 224 -19.32 -3.82 -3.54
CA PHE A 224 -18.01 -4.28 -3.07
C PHE A 224 -18.06 -4.89 -1.66
N LEU A 225 -18.95 -4.43 -0.79
CA LEU A 225 -19.01 -4.84 0.62
C LEU A 225 -19.13 -6.36 0.80
N TYR A 226 -19.90 -7.02 -0.07
CA TYR A 226 -20.12 -8.47 -0.02
C TYR A 226 -19.16 -9.26 -0.91
N ARG A 227 -18.25 -8.58 -1.64
CA ARG A 227 -17.26 -9.21 -2.53
C ARG A 227 -15.90 -9.25 -1.82
N SER A 228 -15.68 -10.26 -0.99
CA SER A 228 -14.40 -10.41 -0.29
C SER A 228 -13.21 -10.65 -1.23
N ASP A 229 -13.43 -11.27 -2.41
CA ASP A 229 -12.35 -11.75 -3.30
C ASP A 229 -12.56 -11.48 -4.80
N GLY A 230 -13.22 -10.40 -5.22
CA GLY A 230 -13.55 -10.16 -6.63
C GLY A 230 -12.35 -10.04 -7.61
N ALA A 231 -12.63 -10.05 -8.91
CA ALA A 231 -11.62 -9.73 -9.92
C ALA A 231 -10.99 -8.35 -9.64
N PHE A 232 -9.67 -8.24 -9.77
CA PHE A 232 -8.89 -7.03 -9.49
C PHE A 232 -8.94 -6.51 -8.04
N SER A 233 -9.59 -7.23 -7.10
CA SER A 233 -9.63 -6.83 -5.68
C SER A 233 -8.24 -6.68 -5.07
N GLY A 234 -7.32 -7.62 -5.37
CA GLY A 234 -5.93 -7.54 -4.92
C GLY A 234 -5.18 -6.32 -5.48
N TYR A 235 -5.47 -5.92 -6.72
CA TYR A 235 -4.95 -4.68 -7.30
C TYR A 235 -5.49 -3.45 -6.56
N LEU A 236 -6.81 -3.37 -6.35
CA LEU A 236 -7.46 -2.23 -5.68
C LEU A 236 -6.98 -2.09 -4.23
N ALA A 237 -6.86 -3.20 -3.49
CA ALA A 237 -6.34 -3.22 -2.14
C ALA A 237 -4.88 -2.74 -2.09
N SER A 238 -4.02 -3.28 -2.96
CA SER A 238 -2.61 -2.89 -3.03
C SER A 238 -2.44 -1.43 -3.46
N GLN A 239 -3.27 -0.94 -4.38
CA GLN A 239 -3.26 0.45 -4.83
C GLN A 239 -3.73 1.41 -3.72
N SER A 240 -4.78 1.04 -2.98
CA SER A 240 -5.26 1.80 -1.82
C SER A 240 -4.16 1.89 -0.75
N GLU A 241 -3.51 0.77 -0.43
CA GLU A 241 -2.39 0.72 0.52
C GLU A 241 -1.20 1.57 0.04
N ALA A 242 -0.87 1.53 -1.25
CA ALA A 242 0.19 2.35 -1.82
C ALA A 242 -0.09 3.85 -1.65
N ARG A 243 -1.31 4.29 -2.00
CA ARG A 243 -1.73 5.68 -1.82
C ARG A 243 -1.77 6.08 -0.35
N ALA A 244 -2.24 5.22 0.54
CA ALA A 244 -2.27 5.49 1.96
C ALA A 244 -0.86 5.63 2.55
N ALA A 245 0.05 4.73 2.18
CA ALA A 245 1.46 4.79 2.55
C ALA A 245 2.09 6.11 2.10
N LEU A 246 1.86 6.52 0.86
CA LEU A 246 2.41 7.74 0.29
C LEU A 246 1.81 9.00 0.91
N LEU A 247 0.48 9.12 0.88
CA LEU A 247 -0.22 10.36 1.21
C LEU A 247 -0.34 10.58 2.71
N HIS A 248 -0.61 9.53 3.50
CA HIS A 248 -0.86 9.69 4.93
C HIS A 248 0.38 9.44 5.79
N ARG A 249 1.29 8.56 5.34
CA ARG A 249 2.47 8.17 6.13
C ARG A 249 3.78 8.70 5.56
N GLY A 250 3.82 9.16 4.31
CA GLY A 250 5.09 9.52 3.66
C GLY A 250 6.06 8.34 3.55
N ASP A 251 5.53 7.12 3.61
CA ASP A 251 6.33 5.89 3.58
C ASP A 251 6.54 5.48 2.12
N ALA A 252 7.60 6.03 1.52
CA ALA A 252 8.00 5.76 0.15
C ALA A 252 8.26 4.26 -0.10
N ARG A 253 8.83 3.54 0.88
CA ARG A 253 9.16 2.13 0.75
C ARG A 253 7.89 1.29 0.67
N SER A 254 6.99 1.44 1.63
CA SER A 254 5.71 0.71 1.62
C SER A 254 4.87 1.06 0.39
N SER A 255 4.84 2.35 0.00
CA SER A 255 4.15 2.80 -1.21
C SER A 255 4.68 2.14 -2.48
N LEU A 256 6.01 2.08 -2.65
CA LEU A 256 6.65 1.46 -3.80
C LEU A 256 6.34 -0.05 -3.85
N LEU A 257 6.48 -0.74 -2.72
CA LEU A 257 6.27 -2.19 -2.63
C LEU A 257 4.80 -2.54 -2.93
N ALA A 258 3.86 -1.82 -2.33
CA ALA A 258 2.44 -1.99 -2.59
C ALA A 258 2.08 -1.66 -4.05
N SER A 259 2.71 -0.65 -4.66
CA SER A 259 2.55 -0.33 -6.09
C SER A 259 3.09 -1.43 -7.00
N ALA A 260 4.22 -2.05 -6.63
CA ALA A 260 4.77 -3.18 -7.37
C ALA A 260 3.85 -4.40 -7.30
N THR A 261 3.34 -4.73 -6.11
CA THR A 261 2.30 -5.76 -5.92
C THR A 261 1.05 -5.45 -6.74
N ALA A 262 0.58 -4.20 -6.73
CA ALA A 262 -0.57 -3.76 -7.50
C ALA A 262 -0.38 -4.03 -9.00
N CYS A 263 0.75 -3.63 -9.59
CA CYS A 263 1.04 -3.87 -11.01
C CYS A 263 1.12 -5.37 -11.36
N GLU A 264 1.82 -6.16 -10.53
CA GLU A 264 1.99 -7.59 -10.77
C GLU A 264 0.65 -8.34 -10.66
N VAL A 265 -0.11 -8.10 -9.60
CA VAL A 265 -1.45 -8.68 -9.40
C VAL A 265 -2.41 -8.23 -10.49
N PHE A 266 -2.37 -6.95 -10.89
CA PHE A 266 -3.23 -6.42 -11.94
C PHE A 266 -3.03 -7.14 -13.27
N LEU A 267 -1.79 -7.24 -13.75
CA LEU A 267 -1.48 -7.88 -15.03
C LEU A 267 -1.87 -9.36 -15.03
N ASP A 268 -1.64 -10.04 -13.90
CA ASP A 268 -2.00 -11.44 -13.73
C ASP A 268 -3.52 -11.65 -13.70
N ASP A 269 -4.25 -10.88 -12.90
CA ASP A 269 -5.72 -10.94 -12.85
C ASP A 269 -6.33 -10.54 -14.19
N PHE A 270 -5.74 -9.57 -14.89
CA PHE A 270 -6.19 -9.15 -16.21
C PHE A 270 -6.06 -10.28 -17.23
N LEU A 271 -4.89 -10.92 -17.32
CA LEU A 271 -4.69 -12.08 -18.18
C LEU A 271 -5.65 -13.23 -17.82
N LYS A 272 -5.78 -13.56 -16.53
CA LYS A 272 -6.67 -14.62 -16.04
C LYS A 272 -8.13 -14.34 -16.42
N HIS A 273 -8.60 -13.11 -16.28
CA HIS A 273 -9.98 -12.74 -16.60
C HIS A 273 -10.26 -12.80 -18.11
N LEU A 274 -9.29 -12.42 -18.95
CA LEU A 274 -9.39 -12.58 -20.41
C LEU A 274 -9.46 -14.06 -20.82
N LEU A 275 -8.61 -14.92 -20.25
CA LEU A 275 -8.61 -16.36 -20.51
C LEU A 275 -9.92 -17.02 -20.06
N TRP A 276 -10.41 -16.65 -18.88
CA TRP A 276 -11.69 -17.11 -18.35
C TRP A 276 -12.86 -16.71 -19.27
N GLU A 277 -12.92 -15.46 -19.71
CA GLU A 277 -13.98 -14.98 -20.61
C GLU A 277 -13.89 -15.64 -22.00
N ARG A 278 -12.69 -16.04 -22.43
CA ARG A 278 -12.46 -16.85 -23.65
C ARG A 278 -12.75 -18.33 -23.47
N LEU A 279 -13.28 -18.72 -22.32
CA LEU A 279 -13.64 -20.09 -21.98
C LEU A 279 -12.44 -21.04 -22.02
N THR A 280 -11.24 -20.54 -21.71
CA THR A 280 -10.08 -21.39 -21.49
C THR A 280 -10.18 -22.04 -20.11
N THR A 281 -10.02 -23.37 -20.05
CA THR A 281 -10.11 -24.08 -18.77
C THR A 281 -8.85 -23.84 -17.93
N PRO A 282 -8.94 -23.95 -16.59
CA PRO A 282 -7.78 -23.83 -15.72
C PRO A 282 -6.62 -24.75 -16.13
N GLU A 283 -6.90 -26.00 -16.52
CA GLU A 283 -5.88 -26.96 -16.92
C GLU A 283 -5.16 -26.54 -18.21
N SER A 284 -5.89 -26.02 -19.20
CA SER A 284 -5.29 -25.55 -20.45
C SER A 284 -4.43 -24.30 -20.25
N CYS A 285 -4.64 -23.55 -19.17
CA CYS A 285 -3.82 -22.40 -18.81
C CYS A 285 -2.50 -22.78 -18.13
N LEU A 286 -2.32 -24.00 -17.62
CA LEU A 286 -1.12 -24.39 -16.87
C LEU A 286 0.21 -24.05 -17.58
N PRO A 287 0.39 -24.34 -18.88
CA PRO A 287 1.65 -24.04 -19.57
C PRO A 287 1.97 -22.54 -19.66
N ILE A 288 0.99 -21.66 -19.47
CA ILE A 288 1.18 -20.20 -19.45
C ILE A 288 1.83 -19.78 -18.12
N PHE A 289 1.44 -20.42 -17.02
CA PHE A 289 1.85 -20.04 -15.66
C PHE A 289 3.04 -20.85 -15.14
N VAL A 290 3.32 -22.02 -15.72
CA VAL A 290 4.42 -22.90 -15.33
C VAL A 290 5.36 -23.15 -16.51
N GLU A 291 6.65 -22.87 -16.32
CA GLU A 291 7.72 -23.16 -17.29
C GLU A 291 8.82 -23.92 -16.56
N GLY A 292 9.06 -25.19 -16.95
CA GLY A 292 10.12 -26.01 -16.34
C GLY A 292 9.97 -26.25 -14.83
N LYS A 293 8.74 -26.49 -14.34
CA LYS A 293 8.38 -26.60 -12.91
C LYS A 293 8.63 -25.34 -12.07
N ALA A 294 8.81 -24.19 -12.71
CA ALA A 294 8.89 -22.91 -12.04
C ALA A 294 7.74 -22.00 -12.50
N LEU A 295 7.36 -21.04 -11.66
CA LEU A 295 6.43 -19.99 -12.06
C LEU A 295 7.05 -19.17 -13.19
N SER A 296 6.32 -19.02 -14.30
CA SER A 296 6.69 -18.04 -15.31
C SER A 296 6.62 -16.62 -14.71
N THR A 297 7.35 -15.66 -15.28
CA THR A 297 7.30 -14.28 -14.78
C THR A 297 6.09 -13.52 -15.33
N VAL A 298 5.53 -12.59 -14.56
CA VAL A 298 4.42 -11.72 -15.00
C VAL A 298 4.79 -10.98 -16.29
N LEU A 299 6.02 -10.47 -16.39
CA LEU A 299 6.52 -9.81 -17.59
C LEU A 299 6.55 -10.75 -18.81
N SER A 300 7.02 -11.99 -18.63
CA SER A 300 7.02 -12.98 -19.72
C SER A 300 5.60 -13.26 -20.21
N ARG A 301 4.66 -13.51 -19.29
CA ARG A 301 3.24 -13.72 -19.64
C ARG A 301 2.62 -12.51 -20.34
N THR A 302 2.89 -11.32 -19.83
CA THR A 302 2.43 -10.05 -20.41
C THR A 302 2.86 -9.91 -21.87
N ARG A 303 4.14 -10.16 -22.16
CA ARG A 303 4.70 -10.06 -23.51
C ARG A 303 4.18 -11.17 -24.45
N LYS A 304 4.11 -12.41 -23.97
CA LYS A 304 3.77 -13.58 -24.79
C LYS A 304 2.26 -13.68 -25.07
N GLU A 305 1.42 -13.40 -24.07
CA GLU A 305 0.00 -13.78 -24.11
C GLU A 305 -0.95 -12.62 -24.43
N LEU A 306 -0.72 -11.41 -23.89
CA LEU A 306 -1.73 -10.34 -23.98
C LEU A 306 -1.90 -9.79 -25.40
N GLY A 307 -0.80 -9.63 -26.15
CA GLY A 307 -0.85 -9.16 -27.54
C GLY A 307 -1.71 -10.05 -28.44
N PRO A 308 -1.43 -11.37 -28.50
CA PRO A 308 -2.27 -12.31 -29.26
C PRO A 308 -3.72 -12.40 -28.75
N LEU A 309 -3.96 -12.26 -27.44
CA LEU A 309 -5.26 -12.49 -26.82
C LEU A 309 -6.22 -11.30 -26.97
N VAL A 310 -5.78 -10.09 -26.65
CA VAL A 310 -6.62 -8.88 -26.61
C VAL A 310 -6.14 -7.79 -27.58
N GLY A 311 -5.07 -8.04 -28.32
CA GLY A 311 -4.45 -7.03 -29.19
C GLY A 311 -3.72 -5.95 -28.39
N GLY A 312 -3.36 -4.85 -29.06
CA GLY A 312 -2.56 -3.80 -28.47
C GLY A 312 -1.06 -4.14 -28.41
N ASN A 313 -0.26 -3.21 -27.89
CA ASN A 313 1.18 -3.37 -27.77
C ASN A 313 1.53 -3.69 -26.32
N TRP A 314 2.05 -4.88 -26.03
CA TRP A 314 2.44 -5.33 -24.69
C TRP A 314 3.94 -5.61 -24.56
N ASN A 315 4.72 -4.96 -25.41
CA ASN A 315 6.17 -5.02 -25.38
C ASN A 315 6.73 -3.74 -24.74
N ASP A 316 7.35 -3.84 -23.58
CA ASP A 316 8.03 -2.74 -22.87
C ASP A 316 9.18 -2.09 -23.67
N ALA A 317 9.71 -2.76 -24.69
CA ALA A 317 10.66 -2.12 -25.61
C ALA A 317 9.98 -1.04 -26.46
N THR A 318 8.68 -1.14 -26.75
CA THR A 318 7.97 -0.23 -27.66
C THR A 318 6.73 0.43 -27.05
N GLN A 319 6.29 -0.01 -25.87
CA GLN A 319 5.16 0.55 -25.12
C GLN A 319 5.67 1.25 -23.85
N GLN A 320 5.33 2.54 -23.70
CA GLN A 320 5.88 3.40 -22.67
C GLN A 320 5.44 3.05 -21.24
N ASP A 321 4.17 2.72 -21.01
CA ASP A 321 3.64 2.39 -19.67
C ASP A 321 4.25 1.09 -19.10
N LEU A 322 4.47 0.09 -19.95
CA LEU A 322 5.18 -1.14 -19.60
C LEU A 322 6.68 -0.89 -19.36
N ARG A 323 7.30 -0.01 -20.15
CA ARG A 323 8.69 0.43 -19.93
C ARG A 323 8.84 1.16 -18.59
N ASP A 324 7.90 2.05 -18.28
CA ASP A 324 7.85 2.77 -17.01
C ASP A 324 7.62 1.79 -15.87
N TRP A 325 6.75 0.79 -16.02
CA TRP A 325 6.58 -0.26 -15.01
C TRP A 325 7.90 -1.00 -14.74
N GLN A 326 8.64 -1.39 -15.77
CA GLN A 326 9.93 -2.06 -15.59
C GLN A 326 10.95 -1.16 -14.89
N SER A 327 11.12 0.08 -15.36
CA SER A 327 12.18 0.99 -14.89
C SER A 327 11.86 1.68 -13.55
N ARG A 328 10.62 2.13 -13.36
CA ARG A 328 10.19 2.94 -12.20
C ARG A 328 9.60 2.11 -11.07
N VAL A 329 9.16 0.87 -11.35
CA VAL A 329 8.54 0.00 -10.34
C VAL A 329 9.38 -1.25 -10.12
N ALA A 330 9.52 -2.13 -11.11
CA ALA A 330 10.16 -3.43 -10.93
C ALA A 330 11.65 -3.29 -10.54
N HIS A 331 12.39 -2.42 -11.24
CA HIS A 331 13.81 -2.19 -10.95
C HIS A 331 14.03 -1.52 -9.58
N VAL A 332 13.21 -0.52 -9.23
CA VAL A 332 13.32 0.18 -7.93
C VAL A 332 12.93 -0.77 -6.80
N ARG A 333 11.87 -1.59 -6.96
CA ARG A 333 11.50 -2.66 -6.03
C ARG A 333 12.66 -3.64 -5.83
N HIS A 334 13.30 -4.10 -6.91
CA HIS A 334 14.43 -5.02 -6.83
C HIS A 334 15.58 -4.42 -6.01
N ARG A 335 15.98 -3.18 -6.29
CA ARG A 335 16.98 -2.44 -5.49
C ARG A 335 16.58 -2.29 -4.02
N THR A 336 15.29 -2.02 -3.77
CA THR A 336 14.74 -1.79 -2.43
C THR A 336 14.73 -3.05 -1.57
N ILE A 337 14.30 -4.18 -2.15
CA ILE A 337 14.23 -5.48 -1.46
C ILE A 337 15.62 -6.10 -1.33
N HIS A 338 16.36 -6.20 -2.43
CA HIS A 338 17.61 -6.97 -2.47
C HIS A 338 18.86 -6.13 -2.19
N GLY A 339 18.83 -4.84 -2.56
CA GLY A 339 19.95 -3.92 -2.35
C GLY A 339 19.85 -3.07 -1.07
N GLY A 340 18.77 -3.20 -0.29
CA GLY A 340 18.52 -2.37 0.89
C GLY A 340 18.32 -0.89 0.57
N TYR A 341 18.08 -0.53 -0.69
CA TYR A 341 17.85 0.85 -1.11
C TYR A 341 16.61 1.45 -0.43
N VAL A 342 16.69 2.72 -0.06
CA VAL A 342 15.57 3.49 0.48
C VAL A 342 15.03 4.37 -0.64
N PRO A 343 13.84 4.07 -1.20
CA PRO A 343 13.29 4.86 -2.29
C PRO A 343 12.89 6.26 -1.85
N THR A 344 12.95 7.21 -2.78
CA THR A 344 12.50 8.58 -2.54
C THR A 344 10.98 8.69 -2.65
N LEU A 345 10.40 9.77 -2.12
CA LEU A 345 8.97 10.07 -2.30
C LEU A 345 8.60 10.24 -3.78
N ASP A 346 9.51 10.79 -4.60
CA ASP A 346 9.28 10.96 -6.04
C ASP A 346 9.27 9.63 -6.78
N GLU A 347 10.17 8.70 -6.43
CA GLU A 347 10.14 7.34 -6.97
C GLU A 347 8.84 6.61 -6.57
N ALA A 348 8.38 6.78 -5.32
CA ALA A 348 7.13 6.21 -4.85
C ALA A 348 5.90 6.81 -5.57
N ARG A 349 5.87 8.14 -5.78
CA ARG A 349 4.83 8.81 -6.60
C ARG A 349 4.83 8.28 -8.03
N ALA A 350 6.00 8.22 -8.65
CA ALA A 350 6.16 7.71 -10.01
C ALA A 350 5.71 6.25 -10.13
N ALA A 351 5.90 5.43 -9.08
CA ALA A 351 5.41 4.06 -9.05
C ALA A 351 3.88 3.97 -8.99
N VAL A 352 3.23 4.78 -8.15
CA VAL A 352 1.75 4.86 -8.06
C VAL A 352 1.16 5.31 -9.40
N GLU A 353 1.69 6.39 -9.98
CA GLU A 353 1.25 6.91 -11.28
C GLU A 353 1.44 5.89 -12.40
N THR A 354 2.56 5.17 -12.39
CA THR A 354 2.83 4.11 -13.37
C THR A 354 1.85 2.95 -13.23
N SER A 355 1.43 2.62 -12.00
CA SER A 355 0.38 1.62 -11.76
C SER A 355 -0.96 2.05 -12.36
N ASP A 356 -1.36 3.32 -12.19
CA ASP A 356 -2.56 3.87 -12.82
C ASP A 356 -2.49 3.82 -14.35
N ARG A 357 -1.36 4.27 -14.93
CA ARG A 357 -1.17 4.27 -16.38
C ARG A 357 -1.21 2.88 -16.98
N LEU A 358 -0.67 1.88 -16.28
CA LEU A 358 -0.72 0.48 -16.72
C LEU A 358 -2.16 -0.05 -16.77
N ARG A 359 -2.97 0.26 -15.75
CA ARG A 359 -4.41 -0.04 -15.76
C ARG A 359 -5.12 0.68 -16.91
N ASP A 360 -4.83 1.96 -17.12
CA ASP A 360 -5.45 2.75 -18.17
C ASP A 360 -5.08 2.24 -19.57
N HIS A 361 -3.84 1.78 -19.76
CA HIS A 361 -3.42 1.10 -20.98
C HIS A 361 -4.29 -0.12 -21.27
N ALA A 362 -4.45 -1.02 -20.29
CA ALA A 362 -5.29 -2.21 -20.43
C ALA A 362 -6.76 -1.86 -20.71
N ALA A 363 -7.31 -0.87 -20.00
CA ALA A 363 -8.67 -0.36 -20.23
C ALA A 363 -8.85 0.18 -21.66
N ASN A 364 -7.85 0.87 -22.19
CA ASN A 364 -7.88 1.40 -23.56
C ASN A 364 -7.79 0.29 -24.62
N VAL A 365 -7.02 -0.77 -24.36
CA VAL A 365 -6.97 -1.96 -25.22
C VAL A 365 -8.29 -2.73 -25.18
N LEU A 366 -8.89 -2.92 -24.00
CA LEU A 366 -10.22 -3.53 -23.82
C LEU A 366 -11.31 -2.74 -24.54
N ALA A 367 -11.30 -1.41 -24.45
CA ALA A 367 -12.30 -0.55 -25.07
C ALA A 367 -12.36 -0.69 -26.61
N LYS A 368 -11.30 -1.22 -27.24
CA LYS A 368 -11.25 -1.55 -28.67
C LYS A 368 -11.75 -2.97 -28.97
N ASN A 369 -11.86 -3.83 -27.95
CA ASN A 369 -12.18 -5.26 -28.06
C ASN A 369 -13.43 -5.66 -27.26
N LEU A 370 -14.33 -4.72 -27.00
CA LEU A 370 -15.54 -4.91 -26.17
C LEU A 370 -16.49 -6.02 -26.65
N LYS A 371 -16.46 -6.36 -27.94
CA LYS A 371 -17.26 -7.46 -28.48
C LYS A 371 -16.77 -8.83 -27.99
N MET A 372 -15.47 -8.94 -27.76
CA MET A 372 -14.81 -10.19 -27.35
C MET A 372 -14.72 -10.30 -25.83
N PHE A 373 -14.58 -9.16 -25.14
CA PHE A 373 -14.38 -9.11 -23.68
C PHE A 373 -15.35 -8.17 -22.95
N PRO A 374 -16.69 -8.29 -23.15
CA PRO A 374 -17.65 -7.41 -22.49
C PRO A 374 -17.65 -7.54 -20.96
N ARG A 375 -17.46 -8.74 -20.39
CA ARG A 375 -17.44 -8.96 -18.93
C ARG A 375 -16.19 -8.37 -18.31
N THR A 376 -15.01 -8.65 -18.89
CA THR A 376 -13.76 -8.05 -18.43
C THR A 376 -13.82 -6.52 -18.48
N ALA A 377 -14.41 -5.96 -19.54
CA ALA A 377 -14.58 -4.51 -19.66
C ALA A 377 -15.55 -3.94 -18.61
N LEU A 378 -16.68 -4.60 -18.35
CA LEU A 378 -17.61 -4.19 -17.29
C LEU A 378 -16.95 -4.24 -15.92
N THR A 379 -16.18 -5.29 -15.62
CA THR A 379 -15.51 -5.45 -14.33
C THR A 379 -14.36 -4.47 -14.13
N LEU A 380 -13.55 -4.19 -15.17
CA LEU A 380 -12.39 -3.30 -15.04
C LEU A 380 -12.74 -1.81 -15.20
N ILE A 381 -13.59 -1.47 -16.19
CA ILE A 381 -13.88 -0.08 -16.56
C ILE A 381 -15.13 0.41 -15.84
N GLY A 382 -16.12 -0.47 -15.64
CA GLY A 382 -17.43 -0.10 -15.12
C GLY A 382 -18.38 0.39 -16.20
N SER A 383 -19.68 0.14 -16.01
CA SER A 383 -20.74 0.52 -16.94
C SER A 383 -20.82 2.04 -17.15
N GLN A 384 -20.74 2.83 -16.08
CA GLN A 384 -20.80 4.29 -16.13
C GLN A 384 -19.64 4.90 -16.92
N ALA A 385 -18.41 4.40 -16.73
CA ALA A 385 -17.26 4.92 -17.49
C ALA A 385 -17.29 4.44 -18.96
N LEU A 386 -17.83 3.26 -19.26
CA LEU A 386 -18.11 2.84 -20.63
C LEU A 386 -19.16 3.73 -21.29
N GLU A 387 -20.21 4.11 -20.56
CA GLU A 387 -21.25 5.04 -21.03
C GLU A 387 -20.69 6.43 -21.32
N ALA A 388 -19.93 7.00 -20.37
CA ALA A 388 -19.27 8.30 -20.53
C ALA A 388 -18.31 8.34 -21.72
N ARG A 389 -17.75 7.19 -22.13
CA ARG A 389 -16.89 7.04 -23.31
C ARG A 389 -17.65 6.77 -24.61
N GLY A 390 -18.98 6.67 -24.58
CA GLY A 390 -19.80 6.27 -25.73
C GLY A 390 -19.53 4.84 -26.19
N LYS A 391 -19.20 3.94 -25.25
CA LYS A 391 -18.75 2.56 -25.50
C LYS A 391 -19.71 1.48 -25.01
N LEU A 392 -20.97 1.81 -24.71
CA LEU A 392 -22.01 0.82 -24.46
C LEU A 392 -22.42 0.12 -25.76
N THR A 393 -21.67 -0.91 -26.14
CA THR A 393 -22.00 -1.74 -27.30
C THR A 393 -23.16 -2.69 -27.00
N LYS A 394 -23.82 -3.23 -28.03
CA LYS A 394 -24.86 -4.26 -27.87
C LYS A 394 -24.39 -5.49 -27.09
N ALA A 395 -23.09 -5.84 -27.17
CA ALA A 395 -22.52 -6.94 -26.41
C ALA A 395 -22.48 -6.61 -24.91
N VAL A 396 -22.02 -5.40 -24.56
CA VAL A 396 -21.97 -4.92 -23.17
C VAL A 396 -23.39 -4.80 -22.58
N LEU A 397 -24.34 -4.24 -23.33
CA LEU A 397 -25.72 -4.13 -22.90
C LEU A 397 -26.35 -5.50 -22.64
N ARG A 398 -26.12 -6.48 -23.51
CA ARG A 398 -26.61 -7.86 -23.30
C ARG A 398 -26.11 -8.45 -21.99
N GLU A 399 -24.85 -8.22 -21.65
CA GLU A 399 -24.27 -8.71 -20.40
C GLU A 399 -24.90 -7.98 -19.20
N ILE A 400 -25.12 -6.66 -19.26
CA ILE A 400 -25.85 -5.90 -18.23
C ILE A 400 -27.29 -6.43 -18.06
N ASP A 401 -28.03 -6.58 -19.16
CA ASP A 401 -29.43 -6.98 -19.18
C ASP A 401 -29.63 -8.42 -18.70
N SER A 402 -28.61 -9.28 -18.80
CA SER A 402 -28.67 -10.67 -18.32
C SER A 402 -28.86 -10.79 -16.81
N GLY A 403 -28.50 -9.75 -16.04
CA GLY A 403 -28.58 -9.77 -14.57
C GLY A 403 -27.58 -10.71 -13.88
N GLN A 404 -26.70 -11.39 -14.62
CA GLN A 404 -25.78 -12.41 -14.08
C GLN A 404 -24.44 -11.83 -13.56
N ALA A 405 -24.37 -10.52 -13.34
CA ALA A 405 -23.13 -9.87 -12.94
C ALA A 405 -22.59 -10.37 -11.58
N GLU A 406 -23.47 -10.78 -10.67
CA GLU A 406 -23.09 -11.38 -9.38
C GLU A 406 -22.50 -12.78 -9.55
N ASP A 407 -23.05 -13.61 -10.45
CA ASP A 407 -22.56 -14.95 -10.77
C ASP A 407 -21.15 -14.94 -11.40
N TRP A 408 -20.84 -13.92 -12.21
CA TRP A 408 -19.54 -13.84 -12.89
C TRP A 408 -18.38 -13.72 -11.91
N GLY A 409 -18.53 -12.84 -10.91
CA GLY A 409 -17.50 -12.61 -9.91
C GLY A 409 -17.18 -13.89 -9.16
N GLU A 410 -18.20 -14.61 -8.71
CA GLU A 410 -18.02 -15.86 -7.97
C GLU A 410 -17.39 -16.96 -8.84
N ARG A 411 -17.88 -17.16 -10.08
CA ARG A 411 -17.31 -18.15 -11.00
C ARG A 411 -15.86 -17.85 -11.36
N PHE A 412 -15.52 -16.60 -11.63
CA PHE A 412 -14.14 -16.20 -11.88
C PHE A 412 -13.24 -16.48 -10.67
N VAL A 413 -13.71 -16.20 -9.44
CA VAL A 413 -12.95 -16.51 -8.22
C VAL A 413 -12.68 -18.00 -8.09
N ARG A 414 -13.69 -18.84 -8.34
CA ARG A 414 -13.53 -20.30 -8.34
C ARG A 414 -12.56 -20.76 -9.42
N TRP A 415 -12.66 -20.21 -10.64
CA TRP A 415 -11.73 -20.48 -11.74
C TRP A 415 -10.29 -20.12 -11.37
N ARG A 416 -10.08 -18.93 -10.81
CA ARG A 416 -8.76 -18.44 -10.39
C ARG A 416 -8.16 -19.31 -9.29
N ARG A 417 -8.97 -19.71 -8.29
CA ARG A 417 -8.53 -20.61 -7.20
C ARG A 417 -8.19 -22.00 -7.74
N CYS A 418 -9.01 -22.54 -8.65
CA CYS A 418 -8.73 -23.80 -9.33
C CYS A 418 -7.40 -23.75 -10.08
N LEU A 419 -7.16 -22.69 -10.88
CA LEU A 419 -5.89 -22.51 -11.57
C LEU A 419 -4.71 -22.41 -10.60
N ALA A 420 -4.85 -21.65 -9.51
CA ALA A 420 -3.79 -21.50 -8.50
C ALA A 420 -3.42 -22.86 -7.87
N GLY A 421 -4.41 -23.66 -7.47
CA GLY A 421 -4.16 -25.00 -6.91
C GLY A 421 -3.51 -25.97 -7.92
N LEU A 422 -3.90 -25.87 -9.20
CA LEU A 422 -3.24 -26.65 -10.26
C LEU A 422 -1.79 -26.22 -10.50
N VAL A 423 -1.51 -24.91 -10.47
CA VAL A 423 -0.14 -24.37 -10.61
C VAL A 423 0.73 -24.82 -9.43
N GLU A 424 0.21 -24.73 -8.20
CA GLU A 424 0.90 -25.22 -7.00
C GLU A 424 1.22 -26.70 -7.11
N ARG A 425 0.25 -27.54 -7.54
CA ARG A 425 0.45 -28.98 -7.74
C ARG A 425 1.48 -29.32 -8.82
N GLU A 426 1.56 -28.53 -9.88
CA GLU A 426 2.55 -28.75 -10.95
C GLU A 426 3.98 -28.46 -10.47
N ILE A 427 4.14 -27.46 -9.59
CA ILE A 427 5.43 -27.08 -8.99
C ILE A 427 5.82 -28.05 -7.88
N GLU A 428 4.87 -28.35 -6.99
CA GLU A 428 5.01 -29.24 -5.84
C GLU A 428 3.94 -30.33 -5.91
N PRO A 429 4.25 -31.47 -6.58
CA PRO A 429 3.31 -32.57 -6.73
C PRO A 429 2.84 -33.11 -5.38
N PHE A 430 1.52 -33.10 -5.18
CA PHE A 430 0.85 -33.71 -4.05
C PHE A 430 -0.26 -34.66 -4.53
N ASP A 431 -0.42 -35.77 -3.83
CA ASP A 431 -1.45 -36.78 -4.09
C ASP A 431 -2.37 -36.88 -2.85
N PRO A 432 -3.65 -36.47 -2.96
CA PRO A 432 -4.57 -36.51 -1.82
C PRO A 432 -4.80 -37.92 -1.27
N ASP A 433 -4.84 -38.05 0.06
CA ASP A 433 -5.29 -39.28 0.71
C ASP A 433 -6.79 -39.47 0.48
N GLN A 434 -7.15 -40.60 -0.16
CA GLN A 434 -8.53 -40.98 -0.40
C GLN A 434 -9.35 -41.09 0.88
N ASN A 435 -8.72 -41.42 2.02
CA ASN A 435 -9.40 -41.56 3.30
C ASN A 435 -9.82 -40.22 3.91
N GLU A 436 -9.13 -39.13 3.54
CA GLU A 436 -9.48 -37.77 3.95
C GLU A 436 -10.52 -37.10 3.02
N ALA A 437 -10.89 -37.77 1.92
CA ALA A 437 -11.82 -37.24 0.92
C ALA A 437 -13.27 -37.66 1.16
N TYR A 438 -14.18 -36.70 0.99
CA TYR A 438 -15.62 -36.89 1.12
C TYR A 438 -16.15 -37.74 -0.05
N LEU A 439 -17.07 -38.66 0.21
CA LEU A 439 -17.79 -39.37 -0.84
C LEU A 439 -19.04 -38.58 -1.22
N ILE A 440 -19.25 -38.33 -2.51
CA ILE A 440 -20.37 -37.57 -3.05
C ILE A 440 -21.05 -38.39 -4.14
N GLY A 441 -22.38 -38.53 -4.07
CA GLY A 441 -23.20 -39.03 -5.17
C GLY A 441 -23.67 -37.87 -6.05
N VAL A 442 -23.26 -37.87 -7.31
CA VAL A 442 -23.62 -36.86 -8.31
C VAL A 442 -24.71 -37.44 -9.21
N ILE A 443 -25.91 -36.87 -9.13
CA ILE A 443 -27.08 -37.30 -9.88
C ILE A 443 -27.22 -36.41 -11.12
N THR A 444 -27.00 -36.97 -12.31
CA THR A 444 -27.02 -36.22 -13.59
C THR A 444 -28.31 -36.42 -14.40
N GLY A 445 -29.18 -37.32 -13.95
CA GLY A 445 -30.45 -37.63 -14.58
C GLY A 445 -31.12 -38.83 -13.92
N ARG A 446 -32.25 -39.27 -14.48
CA ARG A 446 -33.02 -40.36 -13.89
C ARG A 446 -32.17 -41.64 -13.86
N ARG A 447 -31.94 -42.18 -12.66
CA ARG A 447 -31.10 -43.36 -12.42
C ARG A 447 -29.64 -43.23 -12.89
N LYS A 448 -29.15 -42.01 -13.12
CA LYS A 448 -27.74 -41.76 -13.47
C LYS A 448 -27.03 -41.16 -12.27
N ILE A 449 -26.26 -41.99 -11.57
CA ILE A 449 -25.49 -41.60 -10.40
C ILE A 449 -24.03 -41.92 -10.66
N GLU A 450 -23.16 -40.93 -10.45
CA GLU A 450 -21.72 -41.09 -10.40
C GLU A 450 -21.25 -40.85 -8.97
N TYR A 451 -20.38 -41.72 -8.46
CA TYR A 451 -19.79 -41.53 -7.14
C TYR A 451 -18.42 -40.90 -7.29
N VAL A 452 -18.16 -39.87 -6.48
CA VAL A 452 -16.98 -39.01 -6.58
C VAL A 452 -16.37 -38.86 -5.20
N ARG A 453 -15.06 -39.06 -5.09
CA ARG A 453 -14.28 -38.62 -3.91
C ARG A 453 -13.87 -37.17 -4.11
N HIS A 454 -14.14 -36.32 -3.12
CA HIS A 454 -13.82 -34.89 -3.13
C HIS A 454 -12.88 -34.54 -1.98
N HIS A 455 -11.67 -34.12 -2.31
CA HIS A 455 -10.70 -33.64 -1.34
C HIS A 455 -10.78 -32.11 -1.25
N ARG A 456 -11.65 -31.64 -0.35
CA ARG A 456 -12.02 -30.21 -0.21
C ARG A 456 -10.82 -29.28 -0.03
N LYS A 457 -9.79 -29.72 0.71
CA LYS A 457 -8.61 -28.88 1.00
C LYS A 457 -7.78 -28.57 -0.25
N SER A 458 -7.68 -29.51 -1.18
CA SER A 458 -6.92 -29.32 -2.43
C SER A 458 -7.80 -28.91 -3.62
N GLY A 459 -9.13 -28.88 -3.47
CA GLY A 459 -10.05 -28.62 -4.58
C GLY A 459 -9.98 -29.67 -5.70
N LEU A 460 -9.68 -30.93 -5.34
CA LEU A 460 -9.57 -32.04 -6.29
C LEU A 460 -10.70 -33.05 -6.10
N ALA A 461 -11.10 -33.71 -7.18
CA ALA A 461 -12.08 -34.77 -7.19
C ALA A 461 -11.63 -35.94 -8.08
N ALA A 462 -12.11 -37.14 -7.77
CA ALA A 462 -11.89 -38.34 -8.57
C ALA A 462 -13.13 -39.24 -8.54
N ALA A 463 -13.51 -39.79 -9.69
CA ALA A 463 -14.52 -40.82 -9.79
C ALA A 463 -14.13 -42.05 -8.96
N ALA A 464 -15.13 -42.66 -8.34
CA ALA A 464 -14.97 -43.76 -7.41
C ALA A 464 -16.02 -44.83 -7.64
N GLU A 465 -15.62 -46.08 -7.47
CA GLU A 465 -16.50 -47.25 -7.46
C GLU A 465 -16.79 -47.64 -6.00
N LEU A 466 -18.05 -47.93 -5.69
CA LEU A 466 -18.45 -48.43 -4.38
C LEU A 466 -18.05 -49.89 -4.21
N LEU A 467 -17.35 -50.22 -3.13
CA LEU A 467 -16.97 -51.60 -2.82
C LEU A 467 -17.97 -52.32 -1.91
N SER A 468 -18.90 -51.56 -1.32
CA SER A 468 -19.95 -52.11 -0.47
C SER A 468 -21.21 -51.25 -0.53
N TRP A 469 -22.33 -51.83 -0.14
CA TRP A 469 -23.62 -51.15 -0.10
C TRP A 469 -23.92 -50.55 1.28
N SER A 470 -24.63 -49.43 1.32
CA SER A 470 -25.17 -48.87 2.57
C SER A 470 -26.62 -48.39 2.41
N PRO A 471 -27.39 -48.25 3.51
CA PRO A 471 -28.73 -47.66 3.46
C PRO A 471 -28.77 -46.24 2.90
N THR A 472 -27.69 -45.46 3.06
CA THR A 472 -27.59 -44.10 2.49
C THR A 472 -27.50 -44.14 0.96
N ILE A 473 -26.74 -45.11 0.41
CA ILE A 473 -26.68 -45.34 -1.03
C ILE A 473 -28.07 -45.65 -1.59
N GLU A 474 -28.82 -46.55 -0.95
CA GLU A 474 -30.20 -46.88 -1.37
C GLU A 474 -31.12 -45.64 -1.38
N ARG A 475 -30.97 -44.72 -0.40
CA ARG A 475 -31.72 -43.46 -0.38
C ARG A 475 -31.36 -42.54 -1.53
N ILE A 476 -30.07 -42.44 -1.89
CA ILE A 476 -29.59 -41.64 -3.01
C ILE A 476 -30.11 -42.19 -4.33
N GLU A 477 -30.15 -43.52 -4.48
CA GLU A 477 -30.74 -44.13 -5.67
C GLU A 477 -32.23 -43.85 -5.81
N LYS A 478 -33.00 -43.98 -4.72
CA LYS A 478 -34.43 -43.59 -4.73
C LYS A 478 -34.61 -42.11 -5.07
N LEU A 479 -33.72 -41.25 -4.59
CA LEU A 479 -33.72 -39.83 -4.97
C LEU A 479 -33.45 -39.65 -6.47
N ALA A 480 -32.47 -40.37 -7.02
CA ALA A 480 -32.16 -40.34 -8.45
C ALA A 480 -33.27 -40.91 -9.34
N GLU A 481 -34.10 -41.83 -8.83
CA GLU A 481 -35.29 -42.30 -9.54
C GLU A 481 -36.38 -41.24 -9.65
N ALA A 482 -36.45 -40.34 -8.66
CA ALA A 482 -37.45 -39.28 -8.57
C ALA A 482 -37.06 -38.00 -9.31
N ILE A 483 -35.78 -37.81 -9.66
CA ILE A 483 -35.30 -36.64 -10.40
C ILE A 483 -35.64 -36.80 -11.90
N PRO A 484 -36.40 -35.86 -12.50
CA PRO A 484 -36.69 -35.87 -13.93
C PRO A 484 -35.42 -35.69 -14.78
N ASP A 485 -35.39 -36.32 -15.96
CA ASP A 485 -34.33 -36.08 -16.93
C ASP A 485 -34.29 -34.60 -17.37
N GLY A 486 -33.09 -34.04 -17.52
CA GLY A 486 -32.88 -32.67 -17.95
C GLY A 486 -32.95 -31.60 -16.85
N LYS A 487 -33.07 -31.99 -15.58
CA LYS A 487 -32.85 -31.06 -14.46
C LYS A 487 -31.37 -30.83 -14.18
N GLU A 488 -31.08 -29.72 -13.50
CA GLU A 488 -29.75 -29.43 -13.01
C GLU A 488 -29.24 -30.59 -12.15
N PRO A 489 -27.98 -31.02 -12.36
CA PRO A 489 -27.40 -32.12 -11.62
C PRO A 489 -27.30 -31.81 -10.12
N LEU A 490 -27.52 -32.83 -9.29
CA LEU A 490 -27.56 -32.72 -7.83
C LEU A 490 -26.37 -33.43 -7.19
N SER A 491 -25.67 -32.78 -6.27
CA SER A 491 -24.61 -33.40 -5.45
C SER A 491 -25.12 -33.73 -4.06
N VAL A 492 -24.97 -34.98 -3.61
CA VAL A 492 -25.35 -35.44 -2.28
C VAL A 492 -24.13 -36.01 -1.55
N ALA A 493 -23.74 -35.39 -0.44
CA ALA A 493 -22.65 -35.90 0.39
C ALA A 493 -23.08 -37.19 1.12
N ILE A 494 -22.17 -38.17 1.18
CA ILE A 494 -22.35 -39.46 1.85
C ILE A 494 -21.41 -39.49 3.06
N GLU A 495 -21.98 -39.45 4.25
CA GLU A 495 -21.24 -39.46 5.52
C GLU A 495 -20.85 -40.88 5.98
N ASP A 496 -21.52 -41.90 5.43
CA ASP A 496 -21.17 -43.29 5.69
C ASP A 496 -19.73 -43.55 5.21
N GLY A 497 -18.91 -44.19 6.04
CA GLY A 497 -17.55 -44.64 5.71
C GLY A 497 -17.52 -45.78 4.70
N VAL A 498 -18.24 -45.64 3.58
CA VAL A 498 -18.36 -46.65 2.53
C VAL A 498 -16.99 -46.83 1.88
N PRO A 499 -16.41 -48.05 1.89
CA PRO A 499 -15.18 -48.31 1.17
C PRO A 499 -15.41 -48.10 -0.32
N THR A 500 -14.47 -47.40 -0.95
CA THR A 500 -14.48 -47.12 -2.38
C THR A 500 -13.12 -47.38 -3.00
N ARG A 501 -13.09 -47.56 -4.32
CA ARG A 501 -11.85 -47.59 -5.11
C ARG A 501 -11.90 -46.47 -6.14
N LEU A 502 -10.86 -45.64 -6.23
CA LEU A 502 -10.78 -44.64 -7.29
C LEU A 502 -10.71 -45.32 -8.66
N THR A 503 -11.51 -44.84 -9.62
CA THR A 503 -11.52 -45.32 -11.01
C THR A 503 -10.70 -44.42 -11.93
N GLU A 504 -10.23 -43.28 -11.42
CA GLU A 504 -9.41 -42.32 -12.15
C GLU A 504 -8.42 -41.60 -11.23
N GLN A 505 -7.55 -40.79 -11.84
CA GLN A 505 -6.67 -39.88 -11.11
C GLN A 505 -7.42 -38.63 -10.63
N TRP A 506 -6.91 -37.99 -9.57
CA TRP A 506 -7.41 -36.71 -9.08
C TRP A 506 -7.36 -35.61 -10.14
N VAL A 507 -8.53 -35.09 -10.49
CA VAL A 507 -8.76 -33.93 -11.38
C VAL A 507 -9.29 -32.73 -10.58
N ALA A 508 -9.36 -31.56 -11.21
CA ALA A 508 -9.97 -30.39 -10.57
C ALA A 508 -11.46 -30.64 -10.25
N GLU A 509 -11.92 -30.18 -9.09
CA GLU A 509 -13.27 -30.50 -8.58
C GLU A 509 -14.41 -30.12 -9.54
N HIS A 510 -14.26 -29.04 -10.30
CA HIS A 510 -15.28 -28.57 -11.25
C HIS A 510 -15.57 -29.58 -12.37
N ARG A 511 -14.64 -30.51 -12.66
CA ARG A 511 -14.83 -31.57 -13.66
C ARG A 511 -15.80 -32.66 -13.22
N ARG A 512 -16.07 -32.76 -11.91
CA ARG A 512 -16.88 -33.83 -11.32
C ARG A 512 -18.02 -33.32 -10.46
N LEU A 513 -17.96 -32.08 -9.96
CA LEU A 513 -18.92 -31.54 -9.00
C LEU A 513 -19.71 -30.34 -9.57
N PRO A 514 -21.02 -30.49 -9.83
CA PRO A 514 -21.81 -29.46 -10.50
C PRO A 514 -21.92 -28.11 -9.85
N LEU A 515 -21.89 -28.08 -8.53
CA LEU A 515 -21.95 -26.84 -7.78
C LEU A 515 -20.59 -26.11 -7.73
N CYS A 516 -19.52 -26.72 -8.25
CA CYS A 516 -18.17 -26.17 -8.30
C CYS A 516 -17.83 -25.58 -9.68
N GLY A 517 -18.82 -25.26 -10.50
CA GLY A 517 -18.59 -24.67 -11.82
C GLY A 517 -17.73 -23.39 -11.77
N VAL A 518 -16.80 -23.28 -12.71
CA VAL A 518 -15.78 -22.24 -12.86
C VAL A 518 -15.90 -21.48 -14.19
N MET A 519 -16.50 -22.04 -15.24
CA MET A 519 -16.50 -21.45 -16.58
C MET A 519 -17.46 -20.26 -16.69
N ALA A 520 -17.09 -19.25 -17.50
CA ALA A 520 -17.86 -18.02 -17.63
C ALA A 520 -19.29 -18.23 -18.16
N ASN A 521 -19.50 -19.26 -18.97
CA ASN A 521 -20.81 -19.66 -19.49
C ASN A 521 -21.49 -20.78 -18.69
N GLY A 522 -20.87 -21.27 -17.61
CA GLY A 522 -21.34 -22.41 -16.82
C GLY A 522 -21.21 -23.77 -17.50
N ALA A 523 -20.48 -23.87 -18.61
CA ALA A 523 -20.23 -25.12 -19.33
C ALA A 523 -19.05 -25.90 -18.73
N ASP A 524 -19.16 -26.23 -17.44
CA ASP A 524 -18.13 -26.94 -16.67
C ASP A 524 -18.16 -28.46 -16.83
N PHE A 525 -19.32 -28.99 -17.25
CA PHE A 525 -19.59 -30.43 -17.35
C PHE A 525 -19.23 -30.95 -18.73
N TYR A 526 -18.24 -31.84 -18.75
CA TYR A 526 -17.71 -32.53 -19.94
C TYR A 526 -18.21 -33.97 -20.02
#